data_AF-X1QXG9-F1
#
_entry.id   AF-X1QXG9-F1
#
_cell.length_a   1.000
_cell.length_b   1.000
_cell.length_c   1.000
_cell.angle_alpha   90.00
_cell.angle_beta   90.00
_cell.angle_gamma   90.00
#
_symmetry.space_group_name_H-M   'P 1'
#
loop_
_entity.id
_entity.type
_entity.pdbx_description
1 polymer ?
#
loop_
_entity_poly.entity_id
_entity_poly.type
_entity_poly.pdbx_seq_one_letter_code
_entity_poly.pdbx_strand_id
1 'polypeptide(L)'
;ADSVLRDGSLINGLPTCELALAAKGKLPFYVVCETLKFNPRVSSKHVKLEEGFDLTPPELITGIITEAGAFKPENLAPHMKELERYLGVFRTTVKTKHY
;
A
#
# COMPACT_ATOMS: atom_id res chain seq x y z
N ALA A 1 -3.19 -6.89 5.07
CA ALA A 1 -3.19 -6.04 3.87
C ALA A 1 -2.75 -6.86 2.67
N ASP A 2 -3.38 -6.66 1.52
CA ASP A 2 -2.97 -7.31 0.27
C ASP A 2 -2.06 -6.42 -0.56
N SER A 3 -2.37 -5.11 -0.63
CA SER A 3 -1.41 -4.13 -1.16
C SER A 3 -1.63 -2.73 -0.59
N VAL A 4 -0.54 -2.03 -0.26
CA VAL A 4 -0.56 -0.58 0.02
C VAL A 4 -0.04 0.15 -1.20
N LEU A 5 -0.85 1.01 -1.79
CA LEU A 5 -0.57 1.70 -3.04
C LEU A 5 0.28 2.95 -2.84
N ARG A 6 0.83 3.50 -3.93
CA ARG A 6 1.73 4.68 -3.91
C ARG A 6 1.13 5.89 -3.21
N ASP A 7 -0.18 6.08 -3.34
CA ASP A 7 -0.96 7.18 -2.75
C ASP A 7 -1.48 6.88 -1.33
N GLY A 8 -1.08 5.74 -0.75
CA GLY A 8 -1.47 5.32 0.59
C GLY A 8 -2.83 4.64 0.67
N SER A 9 -3.54 4.45 -0.45
CA SER A 9 -4.74 3.61 -0.47
C SER A 9 -4.38 2.16 -0.18
N LEU A 10 -5.30 1.44 0.46
CA LEU A 10 -5.16 0.02 0.80
C LEU A 10 -6.07 -0.82 -0.08
N ILE A 11 -5.51 -1.88 -0.67
CA ILE A 11 -6.28 -3.01 -1.20
C ILE A 11 -6.25 -4.11 -0.14
N ASN A 12 -7.43 -4.61 0.25
CA ASN A 12 -7.58 -5.73 1.17
C ASN A 12 -8.89 -6.47 0.89
N GLY A 13 -9.05 -7.67 1.45
CA GLY A 13 -10.30 -8.42 1.33
C GLY A 13 -11.52 -7.64 1.84
N LEU A 14 -12.67 -7.84 1.20
CA LEU A 14 -13.96 -7.31 1.66
C LEU A 14 -14.26 -7.79 3.11
N PRO A 15 -14.91 -6.98 3.96
CA PRO A 15 -15.43 -5.62 3.74
C PRO A 15 -14.55 -4.55 4.43
N THR A 16 -13.25 -4.49 4.10
CA THR A 16 -12.29 -3.61 4.80
C THR A 16 -12.63 -2.13 4.68
N CYS A 17 -13.06 -1.66 3.51
CA CYS A 17 -13.40 -0.25 3.30
C CYS A 17 -14.63 0.17 4.12
N GLU A 18 -15.65 -0.69 4.20
CA GLU A 18 -16.82 -0.45 5.03
C GLU A 18 -16.47 -0.42 6.52
N LEU A 19 -15.59 -1.32 6.97
CA LEU A 19 -15.08 -1.31 8.34
C LEU A 19 -14.34 -0.01 8.67
N ALA A 20 -13.49 0.47 7.76
CA ALA A 20 -12.77 1.73 7.93
C ALA A 20 -13.73 2.93 7.96
N LEU A 21 -14.76 2.95 7.11
CA LEU A 21 -15.81 3.97 7.14
C LEU A 21 -16.59 3.95 8.46
N ALA A 22 -16.93 2.77 8.98
CA ALA A 22 -17.66 2.64 10.24
C ALA A 22 -16.84 3.16 11.44
N ALA A 23 -15.52 2.99 11.41
CA ALA A 23 -14.58 3.50 12.40
C ALA A 23 -14.31 5.01 12.28
N LYS A 24 -14.53 5.62 11.10
CA LYS A 24 -14.20 7.02 10.82
C LYS A 24 -14.77 7.97 11.87
N GLY A 25 -13.87 8.74 12.50
CA GLY A 25 -14.22 9.71 13.54
C GLY A 25 -14.59 9.11 14.89
N LYS A 26 -14.54 7.79 15.05
CA LYS A 26 -14.85 7.07 16.30
C LYS A 26 -13.64 6.32 16.84
N LEU A 27 -12.88 5.64 15.98
CA LEU A 27 -11.71 4.84 16.32
C LEU A 27 -10.61 5.06 15.29
N PRO A 28 -9.33 5.02 15.70
CA PRO A 28 -8.23 5.00 14.75
C PRO A 28 -8.23 3.67 13.99
N PHE A 29 -7.94 3.72 12.70
CA PHE A 29 -7.87 2.55 11.82
C PHE A 29 -6.43 2.35 11.37
N TYR A 30 -5.79 1.28 11.85
CA TYR A 30 -4.41 0.96 11.50
C TYR A 30 -4.34 -0.20 10.53
N VAL A 31 -3.40 -0.11 9.59
CA VAL A 31 -3.04 -1.19 8.68
C VAL A 31 -1.73 -1.78 9.13
N VAL A 32 -1.69 -3.07 9.40
CA VAL A 32 -0.45 -3.78 9.74
C VAL A 32 -0.10 -4.73 8.60
N CYS A 33 1.10 -4.57 8.04
CA CYS A 33 1.59 -5.42 6.96
C CYS A 33 3.09 -5.31 6.78
N GLU A 34 3.68 -6.28 6.10
CA GLU A 34 5.10 -6.23 5.71
C GLU A 34 5.35 -5.16 4.63
N THR A 35 6.56 -4.60 4.59
CA THR A 35 6.95 -3.62 3.55
C THR A 35 6.83 -4.22 2.14
N LEU A 36 6.94 -5.54 1.99
CA LEU A 36 6.75 -6.25 0.71
C LEU A 36 5.34 -6.09 0.10
N LYS A 37 4.34 -5.72 0.91
CA LYS A 37 2.98 -5.45 0.44
C LYS A 37 2.84 -4.06 -0.18
N PHE A 38 3.88 -3.22 -0.12
CA PHE A 38 3.85 -1.91 -0.74
C PHE A 38 4.01 -2.04 -2.26
N ASN A 39 3.06 -1.49 -3.01
CA ASN A 39 3.14 -1.36 -4.45
C ASN A 39 3.52 0.08 -4.81
N PRO A 40 4.80 0.35 -5.05
CA PRO A 40 5.24 1.70 -5.27
C PRO A 40 4.89 2.21 -6.66
N ARG A 41 4.30 1.43 -7.57
CA ARG A 41 4.08 1.83 -8.98
C ARG A 41 2.65 2.22 -9.30
N VAL A 42 1.69 1.67 -8.57
CA VAL A 42 0.27 1.83 -8.84
C VAL A 42 -0.34 2.77 -7.80
N SER A 43 -1.21 3.66 -8.26
CA SER A 43 -2.09 4.49 -7.42
C SER A 43 -3.52 4.02 -7.61
N SER A 44 -4.37 4.27 -6.61
CA SER A 44 -5.81 3.98 -6.63
C SER A 44 -6.53 4.27 -7.95
N LYS A 45 -6.15 5.36 -8.65
CA LYS A 45 -6.76 5.77 -9.93
C LYS A 45 -6.59 4.76 -11.07
N HIS A 46 -5.64 3.85 -10.97
CA HIS A 46 -5.27 2.91 -12.03
C HIS A 46 -5.34 1.45 -11.56
N VAL A 47 -6.18 1.16 -10.56
CA VAL A 47 -6.37 -0.19 -10.03
C VAL A 47 -7.58 -0.86 -10.67
N LYS A 48 -7.40 -2.11 -11.07
CA LYS A 48 -8.50 -3.05 -11.31
C LYS A 48 -8.54 -4.00 -10.11
N LEU A 49 -9.63 -3.99 -9.35
CA LEU A 49 -9.80 -4.88 -8.20
C LEU A 49 -10.17 -6.30 -8.65
N GLU A 50 -9.64 -7.28 -7.92
CA GLU A 50 -10.06 -8.68 -8.03
C GLU A 50 -11.35 -8.91 -7.23
N GLU A 51 -12.10 -9.96 -7.58
CA GLU A 51 -13.28 -10.36 -6.83
C GLU A 51 -12.92 -10.70 -5.38
N GLY A 52 -13.72 -10.24 -4.42
CA GLY A 52 -13.44 -10.44 -3.00
C GLY A 52 -12.58 -9.36 -2.35
N PHE A 53 -12.10 -8.36 -3.11
CA PHE A 53 -11.27 -7.26 -2.59
C PHE A 53 -11.96 -5.91 -2.72
N ASP A 54 -11.60 -4.99 -1.82
CA ASP A 54 -11.98 -3.58 -1.90
C ASP A 54 -10.78 -2.64 -1.88
N LEU A 55 -11.08 -1.36 -2.08
CA LEU A 55 -10.13 -0.27 -1.97
C LEU A 55 -10.56 0.65 -0.81
N THR A 56 -9.70 0.73 0.21
CA THR A 56 -9.85 1.66 1.32
C THR A 56 -9.00 2.92 1.05
N PRO A 57 -9.61 4.10 0.97
CA PRO A 57 -8.88 5.34 0.67
C PRO A 57 -8.04 5.82 1.87
N PRO A 58 -6.93 6.54 1.63
CA PRO A 58 -5.93 6.86 2.65
C PRO A 58 -6.48 7.73 3.78
N GLU A 59 -7.48 8.58 3.52
CA GLU A 59 -8.10 9.44 4.54
C GLU A 59 -8.90 8.67 5.61
N LEU A 60 -9.14 7.38 5.41
CA LEU A 60 -9.73 6.50 6.42
C LEU A 60 -8.67 5.78 7.26
N ILE A 61 -7.40 5.84 6.86
CA ILE A 61 -6.30 5.13 7.50
C ILE A 61 -5.56 6.08 8.42
N THR A 62 -5.46 5.73 9.70
CA THR A 62 -4.70 6.49 10.69
C THR A 62 -3.19 6.30 10.54
N GLY A 63 -2.76 5.07 10.22
CA GLY A 63 -1.35 4.76 10.01
C GLY A 63 -1.15 3.36 9.46
N ILE A 64 0.01 3.14 8.85
CA ILE A 64 0.46 1.86 8.31
C ILE A 64 1.71 1.45 9.08
N ILE A 65 1.69 0.25 9.67
CA ILE A 65 2.77 -0.26 10.51
C ILE A 65 3.41 -1.45 9.81
N THR A 66 4.71 -1.38 9.61
CA THR A 66 5.54 -2.44 9.03
C THR A 66 6.77 -2.71 9.90
N GLU A 67 7.57 -3.69 9.51
CA GLU A 67 8.87 -3.98 10.14
C GLU A 67 9.88 -2.82 10.00
N ALA A 68 9.68 -1.91 9.03
CA ALA A 68 10.52 -0.73 8.83
C ALA A 68 10.05 0.49 9.65
N GLY A 69 8.90 0.40 10.32
CA GLY A 69 8.35 1.46 11.16
C GLY A 69 6.89 1.79 10.86
N ALA A 70 6.42 2.90 11.44
CA ALA A 70 5.07 3.41 11.24
C ALA A 70 5.06 4.59 10.27
N PHE A 71 4.12 4.58 9.33
CA PHE A 71 3.97 5.57 8.27
C PHE A 71 2.57 6.19 8.33
N LYS A 72 2.51 7.50 8.10
CA LYS A 72 1.24 8.14 7.74
C LYS A 72 0.98 8.00 6.25
N PRO A 73 -0.27 7.76 5.81
CA PRO A 73 -0.59 7.61 4.38
C PRO A 73 -0.05 8.75 3.51
N GLU A 74 -0.20 10.00 3.96
CA GLU A 74 0.27 11.20 3.24
C GLU A 74 1.79 11.28 3.08
N ASN A 75 2.56 10.56 3.89
CA ASN A 75 4.02 10.58 3.90
C ASN A 75 4.66 9.34 3.25
N LEU A 76 3.87 8.49 2.58
CA LEU A 76 4.37 7.28 1.92
C LEU A 76 5.09 7.56 0.61
N ALA A 77 4.73 8.62 -0.11
CA ALA A 77 5.27 8.87 -1.46
C ALA A 77 6.81 8.91 -1.55
N PRO A 78 7.55 9.55 -0.62
CA PRO A 78 9.01 9.49 -0.60
C PRO A 78 9.56 8.06 -0.44
N HIS A 79 8.97 7.29 0.48
CA HIS A 79 9.36 5.90 0.75
C HIS A 79 9.08 4.98 -0.46
N MET A 80 7.93 5.19 -1.11
CA MET A 80 7.55 4.48 -2.33
C MET A 80 8.50 4.76 -3.48
N LYS A 81 8.99 5.99 -3.63
CA LYS A 81 9.97 6.36 -4.66
C LYS A 81 11.30 5.64 -4.46
N GLU A 82 11.75 5.54 -3.21
CA GLU A 82 12.97 4.79 -2.89
C GLU A 82 12.80 3.28 -3.16
N LEU A 83 11.67 2.68 -2.75
CA LEU A 83 11.36 1.28 -3.03
C LEU A 83 11.29 0.99 -4.53
N GLU A 84 10.68 1.88 -5.32
CA GLU A 84 10.65 1.79 -6.78
C GLU A 84 12.06 1.79 -7.38
N ARG A 85 12.95 2.65 -6.88
CA ARG A 85 14.37 2.70 -7.31
C ARG A 85 15.05 1.36 -7.09
N TYR A 86 14.94 0.77 -5.89
CA TYR A 86 15.53 -0.53 -5.60
C TYR A 86 15.00 -1.62 -6.54
N LEU A 87 13.68 -1.72 -6.68
CA LEU A 87 13.07 -2.70 -7.59
C LEU A 87 13.48 -2.48 -9.06
N GLY A 88 13.76 -1.24 -9.46
CA GLY A 88 14.30 -0.89 -10.77
C GLY A 88 15.72 -1.46 -10.97
N VAL A 89 16.61 -1.23 -10.02
CA VAL A 89 18.00 -1.76 -10.08
C VAL A 89 17.99 -3.28 -10.16
N PHE A 90 17.28 -3.96 -9.25
CA PHE A 90 17.19 -5.42 -9.25
C PHE A 90 16.71 -5.97 -10.61
N ARG A 91 15.68 -5.35 -11.20
CA ARG A 91 15.17 -5.78 -12.50
C ARG A 91 16.18 -5.59 -13.62
N THR A 92 16.94 -4.49 -13.62
CA THR A 92 18.01 -4.28 -14.61
C THR A 92 19.13 -5.30 -14.46
N THR A 93 19.57 -5.58 -13.24
CA THR A 93 20.62 -6.56 -12.94
C THR A 93 20.22 -7.99 -13.27
N VAL A 94 18.94 -8.36 -13.06
CA VAL A 94 18.43 -9.68 -13.44
C VAL A 94 18.27 -9.80 -14.96
N LYS A 95 17.85 -8.74 -15.66
CA LYS A 95 17.75 -8.75 -17.13
C LYS A 95 19.11 -8.82 -17.84
N THR A 96 20.17 -8.26 -17.27
CA THR A 96 21.51 -8.30 -17.86
C THR A 96 22.26 -9.62 -17.61
N LYS A 97 21.79 -10.46 -16.68
CA LYS A 97 22.27 -11.83 -16.52
C LYS A 97 21.40 -12.79 -17.33
N HIS A 98 21.55 -12.76 -18.66
CA HIS A 98 21.08 -13.84 -19.53
C HIS A 98 21.94 -15.09 -19.29
N TYR A 99 21.32 -16.12 -18.73
CA TYR A 99 21.59 -17.52 -19.11
C TYR A 99 20.60 -17.89 -20.21
#